data_AF-A0A3D1CV30-F1
#
_entry.id   AF-A0A3D1CV30-F1
#
_cell.length_a   1.000
_cell.length_b   1.000
_cell.length_c   1.000
_cell.angle_alpha   90.00
_cell.angle_beta   90.00
_cell.angle_gamma   90.00
#
_symmetry.space_group_name_H-M   'P 1'
#
loop_
_entity.id
_entity.type
_entity.pdbx_description
1 polymer ?
#
loop_
_entity_poly.entity_id
_entity_poly.type
_entity_poly.pdbx_seq_one_letter_code
_entity_poly.pdbx_strand_id
1 'polypeptide(L)'
;MSEKIRGAVVGYGNIGKYVVEALESAADFEIAGIVRRDATRIPAELQPYRVVTDVTQLEKVDVALLCTPTRRVGEYAKSCLERGINTVDSFDIHSQIVQLRSALNEIARSHNAVAVIAAGWDPGSDSVVRTLLEALAPRGITYTNFGPGMSMGHTVAVKAIEGVKAALSMTIPAGTGVHRRMVYIELQDGYDFQSVAQAIKADDYFAHDETHVFQVEDVEALKDMGHGVLMERKGVSGKTQNQLFRFDMRINNPALTAQVLVAAARASMKQQPGAYTMVEIPVLDLLPGNKEAWISKLV
;
A
#
# COMPACT_ATOMS: atom_id res chain seq x y z
N MET A 1 17.37 7.48 26.88
CA MET A 1 16.82 6.85 25.66
C MET A 1 15.41 7.38 25.50
N SER A 2 15.05 7.93 24.34
CA SER A 2 13.66 8.33 24.09
C SER A 2 12.75 7.09 24.17
N GLU A 3 11.54 7.26 24.67
CA GLU A 3 10.52 6.21 24.64
C GLU A 3 10.25 5.81 23.18
N LYS A 4 10.21 4.50 22.92
CA LYS A 4 9.99 3.95 21.57
C LYS A 4 8.50 3.96 21.24
N ILE A 5 8.18 4.14 19.96
CA ILE A 5 6.81 4.03 19.46
C ILE A 5 6.40 2.55 19.46
N ARG A 6 5.29 2.22 20.10
CA ARG A 6 4.76 0.87 20.24
C ARG A 6 3.79 0.54 19.11
N GLY A 7 4.30 -0.11 18.07
CA GLY A 7 3.53 -0.49 16.88
C GLY A 7 2.91 -1.88 17.00
N ALA A 8 1.60 -2.01 16.72
CA ALA A 8 0.95 -3.31 16.53
C ALA A 8 0.77 -3.62 15.04
N VAL A 9 1.09 -4.84 14.62
CA VAL A 9 0.88 -5.28 13.22
C VAL A 9 -0.45 -6.01 13.12
N VAL A 10 -1.41 -5.46 12.38
CA VAL A 10 -2.76 -6.03 12.23
C VAL A 10 -2.89 -6.73 10.88
N GLY A 11 -2.85 -8.07 10.91
CA GLY A 11 -2.80 -8.90 9.72
C GLY A 11 -1.37 -9.30 9.35
N TYR A 12 -1.14 -10.60 9.14
CA TYR A 12 0.17 -11.16 8.81
C TYR A 12 0.14 -11.87 7.45
N GLY A 13 -0.22 -11.09 6.41
CA GLY A 13 -0.05 -11.47 5.00
C GLY A 13 1.26 -10.93 4.43
N ASN A 14 1.33 -10.76 3.10
CA ASN A 14 2.56 -10.25 2.44
C ASN A 14 3.03 -8.91 3.04
N ILE A 15 2.17 -7.90 3.10
CA ILE A 15 2.54 -6.58 3.67
C ILE A 15 2.91 -6.71 5.15
N GLY A 16 2.14 -7.46 5.93
CA GLY A 16 2.37 -7.62 7.37
C GLY A 16 3.73 -8.24 7.70
N LYS A 17 4.20 -9.19 6.90
CA LYS A 17 5.55 -9.74 7.01
C LYS A 17 6.62 -8.65 6.85
N TYR A 18 6.55 -7.87 5.78
CA TYR A 18 7.51 -6.78 5.55
C TYR A 18 7.38 -5.64 6.56
N VAL A 19 6.19 -5.43 7.15
CA VAL A 19 6.02 -4.46 8.25
C VAL A 19 6.77 -4.91 9.49
N VAL A 20 6.75 -6.20 9.83
CA VAL A 20 7.57 -6.74 10.95
C VAL A 20 9.05 -6.47 10.68
N GLU A 21 9.56 -6.81 9.49
CA GLU A 21 10.96 -6.56 9.11
C GLU A 21 11.34 -5.06 9.16
N ALA A 22 10.44 -4.18 8.69
CA ALA A 22 10.65 -2.74 8.71
C ALA A 22 10.63 -2.16 10.13
N LEU A 23 9.79 -2.70 11.03
CA LEU A 23 9.75 -2.31 12.44
C LEU A 23 10.99 -2.80 13.21
N GLU A 24 11.45 -4.03 12.94
CA GLU A 24 12.70 -4.57 13.50
C GLU A 24 13.92 -3.70 13.14
N SER A 25 13.90 -3.13 11.93
CA SER A 25 14.96 -2.25 11.42
C SER A 25 14.86 -0.80 11.93
N ALA A 26 13.72 -0.39 12.48
CA ALA A 26 13.47 0.98 12.93
C ALA A 26 13.87 1.15 14.41
N ALA A 27 14.97 1.89 14.66
CA ALA A 27 15.52 2.07 16.00
C ALA A 27 14.56 2.78 16.99
N ASP A 28 13.61 3.56 16.49
CA ASP A 28 12.63 4.32 17.25
C ASP A 28 11.30 3.58 17.49
N PHE A 29 11.19 2.32 17.04
CA PHE A 29 10.02 1.47 17.24
C PHE A 29 10.32 0.25 18.14
N GLU A 30 9.24 -0.26 18.73
CA GLU A 30 9.13 -1.62 19.25
C GLU A 30 7.80 -2.25 18.80
N ILE A 31 7.79 -3.57 18.59
CA ILE A 31 6.59 -4.32 18.21
C ILE A 31 5.81 -4.66 19.47
N ALA A 32 4.64 -4.05 19.64
CA ALA A 32 3.74 -4.31 20.76
C ALA A 32 3.06 -5.70 20.66
N GLY A 33 2.88 -6.18 19.44
CA GLY A 33 2.32 -7.50 19.15
C GLY A 33 1.78 -7.60 17.73
N ILE A 34 1.31 -8.79 17.38
CA ILE A 34 0.82 -9.13 16.04
C ILE A 34 -0.60 -9.67 16.17
N VAL A 35 -1.54 -9.05 15.47
CA VAL A 35 -2.94 -9.46 15.43
C VAL A 35 -3.17 -10.34 14.21
N ARG A 36 -3.60 -11.59 14.41
CA ARG A 36 -3.87 -12.57 13.35
C ARG A 36 -5.26 -13.18 13.54
N ARG A 37 -5.90 -13.55 12.42
CA ARG A 37 -7.18 -14.27 12.46
C ARG A 37 -7.08 -15.62 13.17
N ASP A 38 -5.95 -16.29 13.02
CA ASP A 38 -5.62 -17.55 13.69
C ASP A 38 -4.34 -17.39 14.51
N ALA A 39 -4.50 -17.43 15.83
CA ALA A 39 -3.41 -17.38 16.80
C ALA A 39 -3.01 -18.77 17.32
N THR A 40 -3.62 -19.86 16.83
CA THR A 40 -3.30 -21.24 17.24
C THR A 40 -2.11 -21.80 16.46
N ARG A 41 -1.91 -21.36 15.21
CA ARG A 41 -0.78 -21.74 14.36
C ARG A 41 0.15 -20.55 14.12
N ILE A 42 1.13 -20.36 15.00
CA ILE A 42 2.09 -19.25 14.96
C ILE A 42 3.34 -19.67 14.15
N PRO A 43 3.67 -18.98 13.05
CA PRO A 43 4.92 -19.18 12.31
C PRO A 43 6.15 -19.01 13.22
N ALA A 44 7.24 -19.72 12.94
CA ALA A 44 8.43 -19.72 13.78
C ALA A 44 9.02 -18.31 13.96
N GLU A 45 8.99 -17.51 12.90
CA GLU A 45 9.47 -16.12 12.91
C GLU A 45 8.64 -15.18 13.80
N LEU A 46 7.42 -15.59 14.21
CA LEU A 46 6.56 -14.80 15.09
C LEU A 46 6.64 -15.19 16.56
N GLN A 47 7.35 -16.27 16.90
CA GLN A 47 7.53 -16.73 18.28
C GLN A 47 8.09 -15.66 19.24
N PRO A 48 8.96 -14.72 18.82
CA PRO A 48 9.42 -13.64 19.70
C PRO A 48 8.34 -12.62 20.08
N TYR A 49 7.20 -12.60 19.39
CA TYR A 49 6.17 -11.59 19.53
C TYR A 49 4.91 -12.12 20.21
N ARG A 50 4.21 -11.24 20.93
CA ARG A 50 2.86 -11.54 21.41
C ARG A 50 1.90 -11.60 20.22
N VAL A 51 1.40 -12.80 19.91
CA VAL A 51 0.41 -13.01 18.84
C VAL A 51 -0.98 -13.17 19.45
N VAL A 52 -1.93 -12.36 18.98
CA VAL A 52 -3.31 -12.31 19.50
C VAL A 52 -4.32 -12.29 18.36
N THR A 53 -5.59 -12.49 18.68
CA THR A 53 -6.67 -12.43 17.68
C THR A 53 -7.30 -11.05 17.53
N ASP A 54 -7.09 -10.18 18.52
CA ASP A 54 -7.67 -8.84 18.56
C ASP A 54 -6.70 -7.85 19.22
N VAL A 55 -6.66 -6.61 18.72
CA VAL A 55 -5.79 -5.54 19.25
C VAL A 55 -6.10 -5.22 20.72
N THR A 56 -7.32 -5.51 21.18
CA THR A 56 -7.77 -5.39 22.57
C THR A 56 -6.92 -6.18 23.56
N GLN A 57 -6.27 -7.24 23.10
CA GLN A 57 -5.45 -8.12 23.91
C GLN A 57 -3.99 -7.66 24.00
N LEU A 58 -3.63 -6.54 23.35
CA LEU A 58 -2.31 -5.92 23.45
C LEU A 58 -2.34 -4.74 24.41
N GLU A 59 -1.24 -4.55 25.13
CA GLU A 59 -1.09 -3.46 26.09
C GLU A 59 -0.22 -2.35 25.50
N LYS A 60 -0.61 -1.09 25.75
CA LYS A 60 0.14 0.11 25.36
C LYS A 60 0.48 0.11 23.86
N VAL A 61 -0.53 0.14 23.00
CA VAL A 61 -0.31 0.28 21.55
C VAL A 61 -0.48 1.74 21.20
N ASP A 62 0.56 2.37 20.66
CA ASP A 62 0.50 3.77 20.21
C ASP A 62 -0.13 3.85 18.81
N VAL A 63 0.23 2.91 17.94
CA VAL A 63 -0.20 2.89 16.54
C VAL A 63 -0.39 1.45 16.03
N ALA A 64 -1.47 1.22 15.30
CA ALA A 64 -1.78 -0.03 14.62
C ALA A 64 -1.53 0.10 13.11
N LEU A 65 -0.62 -0.73 12.58
CA LEU A 65 -0.32 -0.83 11.16
C LEU A 65 -1.22 -1.89 10.52
N LEU A 66 -2.26 -1.42 9.82
CA LEU A 66 -3.34 -2.23 9.27
C LEU A 66 -2.93 -2.87 7.94
N CYS A 67 -2.40 -4.08 8.03
CA CYS A 67 -1.96 -4.91 6.92
C CYS A 67 -3.07 -5.86 6.44
N THR A 68 -4.32 -5.39 6.50
CA THR A 68 -5.53 -6.15 6.20
C THR A 68 -5.97 -5.95 4.75
N PRO A 69 -6.82 -6.81 4.17
CA PRO A 69 -7.40 -6.56 2.85
C PRO A 69 -8.08 -5.19 2.79
N THR A 70 -7.87 -4.43 1.71
CA THR A 70 -8.34 -3.04 1.55
C THR A 70 -9.78 -2.82 1.99
N ARG A 71 -10.70 -3.70 1.58
CA ARG A 71 -12.13 -3.59 1.90
C ARG A 71 -12.47 -3.71 3.39
N ARG A 72 -11.54 -4.20 4.21
CA ARG A 72 -11.70 -4.35 5.67
C ARG A 72 -10.97 -3.29 6.48
N VAL A 73 -10.16 -2.44 5.84
CA VAL A 73 -9.38 -1.39 6.52
C VAL A 73 -10.28 -0.53 7.41
N GLY A 74 -11.43 -0.07 6.90
CA GLY A 74 -12.35 0.78 7.67
C GLY A 74 -12.88 0.13 8.96
N GLU A 75 -13.17 -1.18 8.93
CA GLU A 75 -13.62 -1.96 10.10
C GLU A 75 -12.53 -2.00 11.19
N TYR A 76 -11.31 -2.39 10.81
CA TYR A 76 -10.18 -2.48 11.74
C TYR A 76 -9.72 -1.11 12.24
N ALA A 77 -9.70 -0.10 11.37
CA ALA A 77 -9.34 1.27 11.73
C ALA A 77 -10.29 1.83 12.78
N LYS A 78 -11.61 1.70 12.55
CA LYS A 78 -12.63 2.12 13.51
C LYS A 78 -12.40 1.50 14.89
N SER A 79 -12.23 0.18 14.95
CA SER A 79 -12.02 -0.55 16.21
C SER A 79 -10.79 -0.04 16.99
N CYS A 80 -9.70 0.30 16.29
CA CYS A 80 -8.50 0.85 16.93
C CYS A 80 -8.69 2.30 17.38
N LEU A 81 -9.22 3.15 16.49
CA LEU A 81 -9.40 4.58 16.74
C LEU A 81 -10.35 4.84 17.90
N GLU A 82 -11.43 4.07 18.05
CA GLU A 82 -12.38 4.18 19.18
C GLU A 82 -11.71 3.96 20.55
N ARG A 83 -10.50 3.39 20.57
CA ARG A 83 -9.70 3.13 21.76
C ARG A 83 -8.58 4.17 21.97
N GLY A 84 -8.51 5.19 21.13
CA GLY A 84 -7.43 6.17 21.16
C GLY A 84 -6.12 5.69 20.52
N ILE A 85 -6.13 4.58 19.78
CA ILE A 85 -4.94 4.03 19.12
C ILE A 85 -4.84 4.63 17.71
N ASN A 86 -3.70 5.20 17.35
CA ASN A 86 -3.49 5.70 15.98
C ASN A 86 -3.53 4.55 14.97
N THR A 87 -3.89 4.81 13.72
CA THR A 87 -3.94 3.79 12.69
C THR A 87 -3.21 4.23 11.44
N VAL A 88 -2.52 3.31 10.79
CA VAL A 88 -1.96 3.52 9.45
C VAL A 88 -2.31 2.35 8.55
N ASP A 89 -2.76 2.63 7.33
CA ASP A 89 -3.16 1.62 6.37
C ASP A 89 -2.67 1.93 4.95
N SER A 90 -2.73 0.93 4.08
CA SER A 90 -2.41 1.04 2.66
C SER A 90 -3.67 0.87 1.79
N PHE A 91 -4.80 1.48 2.18
CA PHE A 91 -6.04 1.41 1.40
C PHE A 91 -5.82 1.93 -0.03
N ASP A 92 -6.13 1.10 -1.03
CA ASP A 92 -5.70 1.31 -2.43
C ASP A 92 -6.86 1.54 -3.43
N ILE A 93 -8.11 1.64 -2.97
CA ILE A 93 -9.25 1.97 -3.86
C ILE A 93 -9.35 3.49 -4.00
N HIS A 94 -8.64 4.05 -4.99
CA HIS A 94 -8.54 5.50 -5.23
C HIS A 94 -9.89 6.24 -5.23
N SER A 95 -10.93 5.66 -5.83
CA SER A 95 -12.27 6.28 -5.92
C SER A 95 -12.99 6.41 -4.58
N GLN A 96 -12.52 5.70 -3.54
CA GLN A 96 -13.15 5.67 -2.22
C GLN A 96 -12.31 6.32 -1.12
N ILE A 97 -11.09 6.81 -1.43
CA ILE A 97 -10.17 7.41 -0.44
C ILE A 97 -10.84 8.56 0.31
N VAL A 98 -11.54 9.47 -0.40
CA VAL A 98 -12.21 10.62 0.23
C VAL A 98 -13.31 10.18 1.20
N GLN A 99 -14.08 9.16 0.82
CA GLN A 99 -15.14 8.60 1.68
C GLN A 99 -14.56 7.97 2.94
N LEU A 100 -13.50 7.16 2.80
CA LEU A 100 -12.81 6.54 3.94
C LEU A 100 -12.22 7.61 4.86
N ARG A 101 -11.54 8.63 4.30
CA ARG A 101 -10.94 9.74 5.05
C ARG A 101 -11.99 10.46 5.90
N SER A 102 -13.13 10.81 5.31
CA SER A 102 -14.20 11.51 6.02
C SER A 102 -14.75 10.68 7.17
N ALA A 103 -15.03 9.40 6.92
CA ALA A 103 -15.54 8.48 7.95
C ALA A 103 -14.56 8.30 9.11
N LEU A 104 -13.28 8.06 8.82
CA LEU A 104 -12.26 7.88 9.86
C LEU A 104 -11.90 9.18 10.57
N ASN A 105 -12.00 10.34 9.91
CA ASN A 105 -11.71 11.64 10.53
C ASN A 105 -12.66 11.95 11.69
N GLU A 106 -13.96 11.65 11.53
CA GLU A 106 -14.95 11.85 12.59
C GLU A 106 -14.65 10.99 13.83
N ILE A 107 -14.32 9.72 13.61
CA ILE A 107 -13.98 8.77 14.67
C ILE A 107 -12.67 9.19 15.35
N ALA A 108 -11.61 9.42 14.57
CA ALA A 108 -10.29 9.80 15.06
C ALA A 108 -10.34 11.05 15.95
N ARG A 109 -11.07 12.09 15.54
CA ARG A 109 -11.27 13.31 16.34
C ARG A 109 -12.01 13.04 17.65
N SER A 110 -13.09 12.25 17.59
CA SER A 110 -13.92 11.95 18.76
C SER A 110 -13.18 11.17 19.84
N HIS A 111 -12.13 10.42 19.45
CA HIS A 111 -11.35 9.56 20.33
C HIS A 111 -9.90 10.02 20.51
N ASN A 112 -9.57 11.26 20.13
CA ASN A 112 -8.24 11.85 20.26
C ASN A 112 -7.12 10.99 19.64
N ALA A 113 -7.39 10.43 18.46
CA ALA A 113 -6.48 9.55 17.72
C ALA A 113 -6.22 10.10 16.30
N VAL A 114 -5.24 9.52 15.62
CA VAL A 114 -4.84 9.87 14.25
C VAL A 114 -4.97 8.66 13.33
N ALA A 115 -5.56 8.86 12.17
CA ALA A 115 -5.57 7.88 11.07
C ALA A 115 -4.74 8.41 9.89
N VAL A 116 -3.70 7.69 9.46
CA VAL A 116 -3.01 7.96 8.20
C VAL A 116 -3.42 6.89 7.20
N ILE A 117 -4.25 7.27 6.24
CA ILE A 117 -4.86 6.33 5.29
C ILE A 117 -4.10 6.31 3.97
N ALA A 118 -4.26 5.24 3.20
CA ALA A 118 -3.74 5.14 1.84
C ALA A 118 -2.23 5.44 1.74
N ALA A 119 -1.46 4.92 2.71
CA ALA A 119 -0.03 5.15 2.88
C ALA A 119 0.81 3.98 2.37
N GLY A 120 0.67 3.66 1.08
CA GLY A 120 1.57 2.78 0.34
C GLY A 120 2.52 3.57 -0.55
N TRP A 121 2.92 2.98 -1.68
CA TRP A 121 3.63 3.74 -2.72
C TRP A 121 2.66 4.41 -3.69
N ASP A 122 1.65 3.73 -4.24
CA ASP A 122 0.50 4.36 -4.91
C ASP A 122 -0.80 3.61 -4.54
N PRO A 123 -1.77 4.26 -3.86
CA PRO A 123 -1.70 5.60 -3.29
C PRO A 123 -0.67 5.72 -2.15
N GLY A 124 -0.17 6.94 -1.93
CA GLY A 124 0.82 7.23 -0.88
C GLY A 124 1.98 8.09 -1.37
N SER A 125 3.21 7.57 -1.39
CA SER A 125 4.40 8.35 -1.79
C SER A 125 4.29 8.96 -3.19
N ASP A 126 3.73 8.22 -4.15
CA ASP A 126 3.49 8.70 -5.52
C ASP A 126 2.48 9.83 -5.52
N SER A 127 1.48 9.78 -4.63
CA SER A 127 0.50 10.85 -4.49
C SER A 127 1.16 12.14 -4.00
N VAL A 128 2.11 12.06 -3.05
CA VAL A 128 2.91 13.22 -2.60
C VAL A 128 3.70 13.82 -3.76
N VAL A 129 4.40 12.99 -4.54
CA VAL A 129 5.17 13.45 -5.70
C VAL A 129 4.24 14.08 -6.75
N ARG A 130 3.14 13.41 -7.08
CA ARG A 130 2.13 13.90 -8.04
C ARG A 130 1.62 15.27 -7.65
N THR A 131 1.25 15.46 -6.37
CA THR A 131 0.81 16.75 -5.86
C THR A 131 1.89 17.82 -5.98
N LEU A 132 3.15 17.49 -5.66
CA LEU A 132 4.28 18.41 -5.85
C LEU A 132 4.43 18.81 -7.33
N LEU A 133 4.38 17.85 -8.25
CA LEU A 133 4.51 18.12 -9.69
C LEU A 133 3.35 18.98 -10.22
N GLU A 134 2.11 18.71 -9.80
CA GLU A 134 0.94 19.53 -10.12
C GLU A 134 1.13 20.98 -9.61
N ALA A 135 1.65 21.17 -8.40
CA ALA A 135 1.92 22.49 -7.85
C ALA A 135 3.03 23.26 -8.60
N LEU A 136 4.10 22.57 -9.02
CA LEU A 136 5.22 23.19 -9.74
C LEU A 136 4.84 23.68 -11.14
N ALA A 137 3.93 22.98 -11.82
CA ALA A 137 3.49 23.35 -13.17
C ALA A 137 1.97 23.18 -13.31
N PRO A 138 1.12 24.09 -12.80
CA PRO A 138 -0.33 23.88 -12.63
C PRO A 138 -1.15 23.69 -13.92
N ARG A 139 -0.57 23.94 -15.09
CA ARG A 139 -1.19 23.60 -16.38
C ARG A 139 -0.37 22.52 -17.05
N GLY A 140 -0.96 21.39 -17.42
CA GLY A 140 -0.23 20.30 -18.02
C GLY A 140 -0.98 18.98 -17.94
N ILE A 141 -0.27 17.90 -18.28
CA ILE A 141 -0.75 16.52 -18.15
C ILE A 141 0.29 15.74 -17.35
N THR A 142 -0.20 14.92 -16.43
CA THR A 142 0.60 13.93 -15.70
C THR A 142 0.20 12.54 -16.16
N TYR A 143 1.18 11.74 -16.56
CA TYR A 143 1.02 10.32 -16.85
C TYR A 143 1.66 9.50 -15.73
N THR A 144 1.05 8.37 -15.38
CA THR A 144 1.60 7.43 -14.40
C THR A 144 1.54 6.04 -14.97
N ASN A 145 2.71 5.51 -15.28
CA ASN A 145 2.88 4.23 -15.92
C ASN A 145 3.36 3.25 -14.85
N PHE A 146 2.64 2.14 -14.68
CA PHE A 146 2.91 1.18 -13.61
C PHE A 146 3.60 -0.04 -14.18
N GLY A 147 4.50 -0.61 -13.38
CA GLY A 147 5.21 -1.84 -13.70
C GLY A 147 6.46 -1.63 -14.58
N PRO A 148 7.05 -2.72 -15.12
CA PRO A 148 6.58 -4.11 -15.01
C PRO A 148 6.45 -4.57 -13.55
N GLY A 149 5.34 -5.23 -13.21
CA GLY A 149 5.16 -5.77 -11.87
C GLY A 149 3.83 -6.48 -11.65
N MET A 150 3.80 -7.34 -10.62
CA MET A 150 2.60 -8.09 -10.25
C MET A 150 1.50 -7.16 -9.72
N SER A 151 0.31 -7.23 -10.31
CA SER A 151 -0.89 -6.61 -9.74
C SER A 151 -1.64 -7.60 -8.86
N MET A 152 -1.66 -7.33 -7.55
CA MET A 152 -2.34 -8.18 -6.57
C MET A 152 -3.86 -8.27 -6.84
N GLY A 153 -4.52 -7.13 -7.11
CA GLY A 153 -5.96 -7.08 -7.38
C GLY A 153 -6.35 -7.88 -8.63
N HIS A 154 -5.66 -7.65 -9.75
CA HIS A 154 -5.91 -8.38 -11.00
C HIS A 154 -5.60 -9.88 -10.85
N THR A 155 -4.55 -10.23 -10.10
CA THR A 155 -4.25 -11.65 -9.83
C THR A 155 -5.37 -12.32 -9.04
N VAL A 156 -5.96 -11.63 -8.06
CA VAL A 156 -7.13 -12.14 -7.31
C VAL A 156 -8.35 -12.29 -8.22
N ALA A 157 -8.60 -11.34 -9.13
CA ALA A 157 -9.69 -11.43 -10.09
C ALA A 157 -9.55 -12.66 -11.01
N VAL A 158 -8.35 -12.90 -11.56
CA VAL A 158 -8.09 -14.09 -12.39
C VAL A 158 -8.28 -15.39 -11.60
N LYS A 159 -7.83 -15.45 -10.34
CA LYS A 159 -8.03 -16.63 -9.48
C LYS A 159 -9.50 -16.91 -9.16
N ALA A 160 -10.38 -15.93 -9.30
CA ALA A 160 -11.81 -16.09 -9.08
C ALA A 160 -12.54 -16.67 -10.31
N ILE A 161 -11.87 -16.71 -11.47
CA ILE A 161 -12.44 -17.29 -12.69
C ILE A 161 -12.41 -18.81 -12.61
N GLU A 162 -13.53 -19.42 -12.97
CA GLU A 162 -13.69 -20.88 -12.97
C GLU A 162 -12.67 -21.55 -13.90
N GLY A 163 -12.09 -22.66 -13.45
CA GLY A 163 -11.04 -23.39 -14.19
C GLY A 163 -9.62 -22.87 -13.98
N VAL A 164 -9.43 -21.75 -13.29
CA VAL A 164 -8.10 -21.28 -12.89
C VAL A 164 -7.67 -21.98 -11.60
N LYS A 165 -6.50 -22.64 -11.64
CA LYS A 165 -5.86 -23.26 -10.46
C LYS A 165 -4.92 -22.28 -9.77
N ALA A 166 -4.07 -21.62 -10.55
CA ALA A 166 -3.16 -20.57 -10.09
C ALA A 166 -3.08 -19.46 -11.13
N ALA A 167 -2.75 -18.25 -10.69
CA ALA A 167 -2.61 -17.11 -11.60
C ALA A 167 -1.60 -16.09 -11.11
N LEU A 168 -1.03 -15.38 -12.08
CA LEU A 168 -0.20 -14.19 -11.95
C LEU A 168 -0.62 -13.19 -13.02
N SER A 169 -1.05 -12.00 -12.62
CA SER A 169 -1.32 -10.89 -13.55
C SER A 169 -0.25 -9.82 -13.42
N MET A 170 0.52 -9.61 -14.48
CA MET A 170 1.55 -8.57 -14.58
C MET A 170 0.98 -7.33 -15.27
N THR A 171 1.25 -6.17 -14.70
CA THR A 171 1.00 -4.85 -15.32
C THR A 171 2.25 -4.41 -16.04
N ILE A 172 2.14 -4.14 -17.34
CA ILE A 172 3.25 -3.67 -18.18
C ILE A 172 2.89 -2.27 -18.71
N PRO A 173 3.76 -1.26 -18.55
CA PRO A 173 3.46 0.07 -19.05
C PRO A 173 3.50 0.09 -20.59
N ALA A 174 2.47 0.68 -21.21
CA ALA A 174 2.43 1.00 -22.64
C ALA A 174 2.69 2.49 -22.93
N GLY A 175 2.80 3.31 -21.88
CA GLY A 175 3.00 4.75 -21.96
C GLY A 175 1.70 5.53 -21.83
N THR A 176 1.81 6.82 -21.52
CA THR A 176 0.66 7.74 -21.38
C THR A 176 -0.44 7.26 -20.42
N GLY A 177 -0.09 6.48 -19.40
CA GLY A 177 -1.05 5.92 -18.44
C GLY A 177 -1.84 4.72 -18.97
N VAL A 178 -1.50 4.20 -20.15
CA VAL A 178 -2.06 2.96 -20.70
C VAL A 178 -1.17 1.79 -20.27
N HIS A 179 -1.80 0.65 -19.96
CA HIS A 179 -1.11 -0.56 -19.54
C HIS A 179 -1.56 -1.75 -20.37
N ARG A 180 -0.67 -2.73 -20.46
CA ARG A 180 -0.96 -4.07 -20.94
C ARG A 180 -0.98 -5.04 -19.77
N ARG A 181 -1.81 -6.07 -19.86
CA ARG A 181 -1.91 -7.14 -18.87
C ARG A 181 -1.32 -8.42 -19.45
N MET A 182 -0.27 -8.93 -18.81
CA MET A 182 0.30 -10.24 -19.13
C MET A 182 -0.14 -11.21 -18.04
N VAL A 183 -1.06 -12.11 -18.37
CA VAL A 183 -1.70 -13.02 -17.43
C VAL A 183 -1.16 -14.43 -17.65
N TYR A 184 -0.62 -15.03 -16.60
CA TYR A 184 -0.11 -16.40 -16.59
C TYR A 184 -1.00 -17.24 -15.70
N ILE A 185 -1.47 -18.38 -16.20
CA ILE A 185 -2.39 -19.27 -15.48
C ILE A 185 -1.94 -20.74 -15.51
N GLU A 186 -2.20 -21.42 -14.41
CA GLU A 186 -2.36 -22.88 -14.38
C GLU A 186 -3.85 -23.19 -14.43
N LEU A 187 -4.22 -24.21 -15.21
CA LEU A 187 -5.61 -24.68 -15.31
C LEU A 187 -5.89 -25.79 -14.31
N GLN A 188 -7.15 -25.89 -13.90
CA GLN A 188 -7.69 -27.08 -13.26
C GLN A 188 -7.89 -28.18 -14.31
N ASP A 189 -7.81 -29.44 -13.87
CA ASP A 189 -8.02 -30.58 -14.75
C ASP A 189 -9.40 -30.53 -15.42
N GLY A 190 -9.44 -30.77 -16.73
CA GLY A 190 -10.68 -30.82 -17.51
C GLY A 190 -11.17 -29.48 -18.06
N TYR A 191 -10.52 -28.36 -17.75
CA TYR A 191 -10.86 -27.06 -18.32
C TYR A 191 -10.08 -26.78 -19.62
N ASP A 192 -10.76 -26.18 -20.59
CA ASP A 192 -10.18 -25.72 -21.85
C ASP A 192 -9.54 -24.33 -21.70
N PHE A 193 -8.30 -24.20 -22.19
CA PHE A 193 -7.54 -22.96 -22.11
C PHE A 193 -8.21 -21.79 -22.82
N GLN A 194 -8.75 -22.01 -24.03
CA GLN A 194 -9.31 -20.91 -24.81
C GLN A 194 -10.53 -20.30 -24.15
N SER A 195 -11.38 -21.15 -23.58
CA SER A 195 -12.57 -20.75 -22.82
C SER A 195 -12.21 -19.92 -21.59
N VAL A 196 -11.24 -20.38 -20.79
CA VAL A 196 -10.76 -19.64 -19.60
C VAL A 196 -10.07 -18.34 -19.99
N ALA A 197 -9.24 -18.34 -21.03
CA ALA A 197 -8.58 -17.14 -21.53
C ALA A 197 -9.58 -16.09 -22.06
N GLN A 198 -10.66 -16.52 -22.71
CA GLN A 198 -11.73 -15.63 -23.15
C GLN A 198 -12.50 -15.06 -21.95
N ALA A 199 -12.80 -15.87 -20.93
CA ALA A 199 -13.43 -15.41 -19.69
C ALA A 199 -12.57 -14.34 -18.99
N ILE A 200 -11.25 -14.56 -18.89
CA ILE A 200 -10.31 -13.58 -18.34
C ILE A 200 -10.37 -12.26 -19.11
N LYS A 201 -10.30 -12.30 -20.44
CA LYS A 201 -10.33 -11.08 -21.27
C LYS A 201 -11.67 -10.34 -21.22
N ALA A 202 -12.76 -11.05 -20.95
CA ALA A 202 -14.10 -10.48 -20.86
C ALA A 202 -14.43 -9.91 -19.47
N ASP A 203 -13.67 -10.25 -18.44
CA ASP A 203 -13.83 -9.71 -17.09
C ASP A 203 -13.57 -8.20 -17.05
N ASP A 204 -14.35 -7.46 -16.25
CA ASP A 204 -14.27 -6.00 -16.15
C ASP A 204 -12.86 -5.49 -15.76
N TYR A 205 -12.05 -6.31 -15.07
CA TYR A 205 -10.66 -5.98 -14.76
C TYR A 205 -9.74 -5.95 -15.99
N PHE A 206 -10.12 -6.57 -17.09
CA PHE A 206 -9.26 -6.78 -18.27
C PHE A 206 -9.86 -6.31 -19.58
N ALA A 207 -11.19 -6.21 -19.68
CA ALA A 207 -11.91 -5.86 -20.90
C ALA A 207 -11.52 -4.50 -21.51
N HIS A 208 -10.93 -3.62 -20.71
CA HIS A 208 -10.51 -2.28 -21.13
C HIS A 208 -9.00 -2.16 -21.42
N ASP A 209 -8.22 -3.21 -21.13
CA ASP A 209 -6.77 -3.23 -21.31
C ASP A 209 -6.36 -4.27 -22.37
N GLU A 210 -5.28 -4.00 -23.11
CA GLU A 210 -4.67 -5.02 -23.96
C GLU A 210 -4.17 -6.19 -23.08
N THR A 211 -4.83 -7.34 -23.21
CA THR A 211 -4.62 -8.49 -22.32
C THR A 211 -4.15 -9.71 -23.10
N HIS A 212 -3.03 -10.28 -22.67
CA HIS A 212 -2.47 -11.54 -23.19
C HIS A 212 -2.52 -12.59 -22.09
N VAL A 213 -3.01 -13.79 -22.42
CA VAL A 213 -3.13 -14.91 -21.47
C VAL A 213 -2.21 -16.04 -21.92
N PHE A 214 -1.46 -16.59 -20.98
CA PHE A 214 -0.49 -17.68 -21.20
C PHE A 214 -0.79 -18.81 -20.22
N GLN A 215 -0.85 -20.04 -20.73
CA GLN A 215 -0.83 -21.22 -19.87
C GLN A 215 0.63 -21.57 -19.53
N VAL A 216 0.89 -21.85 -18.26
CA VAL A 216 2.23 -22.23 -17.76
C VAL A 216 2.13 -23.45 -16.85
N GLU A 217 3.26 -24.15 -16.68
CA GLU A 217 3.34 -25.34 -15.83
C GLU A 217 3.34 -24.98 -14.34
N ASP A 218 4.03 -23.88 -13.97
CA ASP A 218 4.18 -23.42 -12.60
C ASP A 218 4.15 -21.88 -12.55
N VAL A 219 3.07 -21.33 -12.00
CA VAL A 219 2.92 -19.89 -11.79
C VAL A 219 3.84 -19.38 -10.68
N GLU A 220 4.16 -20.19 -9.67
CA GLU A 220 5.02 -19.78 -8.56
C GLU A 220 6.45 -19.49 -9.03
N ALA A 221 6.96 -20.26 -10.00
CA ALA A 221 8.27 -20.04 -10.60
C ALA A 221 8.41 -18.67 -11.30
N LEU A 222 7.29 -18.03 -11.67
CA LEU A 222 7.27 -16.72 -12.34
C LEU A 222 7.07 -15.55 -11.38
N LYS A 223 6.82 -15.81 -10.10
CA LYS A 223 6.51 -14.74 -9.15
C LYS A 223 7.74 -13.90 -8.83
N ASP A 224 7.66 -12.65 -9.24
CA ASP A 224 8.52 -11.57 -8.78
C ASP A 224 7.67 -10.50 -8.09
N MET A 225 8.14 -10.03 -6.92
CA MET A 225 7.52 -8.92 -6.20
C MET A 225 8.07 -7.57 -6.64
N GLY A 226 8.96 -7.57 -7.64
CA GLY A 226 9.37 -6.41 -8.41
C GLY A 226 8.15 -5.65 -8.95
N HIS A 227 8.19 -4.34 -8.77
CA HIS A 227 7.24 -3.40 -9.34
C HIS A 227 7.93 -2.05 -9.55
N GLY A 228 7.24 -1.16 -10.24
CA GLY A 228 7.72 0.19 -10.39
C GLY A 228 6.64 1.17 -10.82
N VAL A 229 7.08 2.41 -10.94
CA VAL A 229 6.30 3.49 -11.52
C VAL A 229 7.23 4.36 -12.37
N LEU A 230 6.71 4.86 -13.47
CA LEU A 230 7.24 5.99 -14.21
C LEU A 230 6.16 7.07 -14.26
N MET A 231 6.31 8.12 -13.46
CA MET A 231 5.46 9.29 -13.47
C MET A 231 6.12 10.42 -14.23
N GLU A 232 5.40 10.99 -15.18
CA GLU A 232 5.90 12.04 -16.06
C GLU A 232 4.90 13.18 -16.11
N ARG A 233 5.37 14.42 -15.94
CA ARG A 233 4.55 15.62 -16.12
C ARG A 233 5.16 16.53 -17.17
N LYS A 234 4.34 16.93 -18.15
CA LYS A 234 4.64 18.04 -19.06
C LYS A 234 3.66 19.18 -18.81
N GLY A 235 4.18 20.36 -18.48
CA GLY A 235 3.33 21.48 -18.12
C GLY A 235 3.97 22.86 -18.25
N VAL A 236 3.38 23.81 -17.51
CA VAL A 236 3.67 25.24 -17.55
C VAL A 236 3.80 25.78 -16.14
N SER A 237 4.91 26.44 -15.84
CA SER A 237 5.09 27.21 -14.59
C SER A 237 4.83 28.68 -14.87
N GLY A 238 3.86 29.28 -14.18
CA GLY A 238 3.40 30.64 -14.50
C GLY A 238 2.93 30.70 -15.96
N LYS A 239 3.64 31.44 -16.81
CA LYS A 239 3.38 31.56 -18.26
C LYS A 239 4.33 30.75 -19.15
N THR A 240 5.38 30.17 -18.57
CA THR A 240 6.49 29.57 -19.32
C THR A 240 6.23 28.08 -19.60
N GLN A 241 6.14 27.74 -20.88
CA GLN A 241 5.85 26.37 -21.35
C GLN A 241 7.03 25.41 -21.12
N ASN A 242 6.80 24.13 -21.42
CA ASN A 242 7.81 23.08 -21.51
C ASN A 242 8.55 22.74 -20.20
N GLN A 243 7.82 22.72 -19.08
CA GLN A 243 8.32 22.14 -17.84
C GLN A 243 8.15 20.62 -17.91
N LEU A 244 9.25 19.88 -17.80
CA LEU A 244 9.28 18.43 -17.92
C LEU A 244 9.79 17.83 -16.61
N PHE A 245 8.97 17.02 -15.96
CA PHE A 245 9.32 16.33 -14.73
C PHE A 245 9.18 14.82 -14.92
N ARG A 246 10.06 14.07 -14.25
CA ARG A 246 10.07 12.61 -14.26
C ARG A 246 10.40 12.08 -12.87
N PHE A 247 9.65 11.09 -12.43
CA PHE A 247 9.87 10.32 -11.21
C PHE A 247 9.78 8.82 -11.56
N ASP A 248 10.76 8.03 -11.12
CA ASP A 248 10.95 6.64 -11.52
C ASP A 248 11.30 5.80 -10.28
N MET A 249 10.58 4.70 -10.06
CA MET A 249 10.88 3.72 -9.03
C MET A 249 10.96 2.32 -9.61
N ARG A 250 11.93 1.54 -9.14
CA ARG A 250 12.06 0.10 -9.34
C ARG A 250 12.32 -0.55 -7.99
N ILE A 251 11.32 -1.26 -7.48
CA ILE A 251 11.22 -1.58 -6.05
C ILE A 251 10.64 -2.97 -5.85
N ASN A 252 10.77 -3.50 -4.64
CA ASN A 252 9.95 -4.61 -4.18
C ASN A 252 8.65 -4.04 -3.58
N ASN A 253 7.50 -4.41 -4.15
CA ASN A 253 6.19 -3.81 -3.86
C ASN A 253 5.78 -3.90 -2.37
N PRO A 254 5.61 -5.10 -1.79
CA PRO A 254 5.19 -5.20 -0.40
C PRO A 254 6.24 -4.65 0.59
N ALA A 255 7.54 -4.72 0.25
CA ALA A 255 8.61 -4.15 1.07
C ALA A 255 8.52 -2.62 1.14
N LEU A 256 8.38 -1.93 0.00
CA LEU A 256 8.24 -0.48 -0.02
C LEU A 256 6.94 -0.04 0.67
N THR A 257 5.82 -0.72 0.39
CA THR A 257 4.55 -0.46 1.07
C THR A 257 4.71 -0.51 2.60
N ALA A 258 5.34 -1.57 3.10
CA ALA A 258 5.60 -1.71 4.54
C ALA A 258 6.49 -0.59 5.10
N GLN A 259 7.55 -0.20 4.38
CA GLN A 259 8.42 0.88 4.81
C GLN A 259 7.67 2.21 4.89
N VAL A 260 6.76 2.49 3.94
CA VAL A 260 5.92 3.69 3.97
C VAL A 260 4.93 3.63 5.14
N LEU A 261 4.32 2.49 5.42
CA LEU A 261 3.44 2.32 6.59
C LEU A 261 4.17 2.64 7.90
N VAL A 262 5.40 2.17 8.09
CA VAL A 262 6.21 2.50 9.28
C VAL A 262 6.55 3.99 9.34
N ALA A 263 6.86 4.61 8.21
CA ALA A 263 7.13 6.04 8.15
C ALA A 263 5.88 6.89 8.44
N ALA A 264 4.72 6.50 7.92
CA ALA A 264 3.44 7.12 8.22
C ALA A 264 3.01 6.88 9.67
N ALA A 265 3.33 5.73 10.27
CA ALA A 265 3.09 5.45 11.68
C ALA A 265 3.85 6.44 12.57
N ARG A 266 5.10 6.74 12.21
CA ARG A 266 5.89 7.79 12.88
C ARG A 266 5.25 9.17 12.73
N ALA A 267 4.80 9.52 11.53
CA ALA A 267 4.16 10.81 11.30
C ALA A 267 2.84 10.95 12.07
N SER A 268 2.09 9.86 12.27
CA SER A 268 0.84 9.85 13.05
C SER A 268 1.03 10.37 14.48
N MET A 269 2.20 10.12 15.07
CA MET A 269 2.56 10.59 16.43
C MET A 269 2.77 12.11 16.52
N LYS A 270 2.90 12.79 15.37
CA LYS A 270 3.18 14.22 15.26
C LYS A 270 1.95 15.04 14.84
N GLN A 271 0.87 14.38 14.40
CA GLN A 271 -0.33 15.06 13.91
C GLN A 271 -1.33 15.33 15.03
N GLN A 272 -2.24 16.27 14.78
CA GLN A 272 -3.42 16.47 15.62
C GLN A 272 -4.48 15.41 15.32
N PRO A 273 -5.45 15.16 16.23
CA PRO A 273 -6.50 14.18 15.98
C PRO A 273 -7.28 14.40 14.69
N GLY A 274 -7.45 13.34 13.90
CA GLY A 274 -8.07 13.39 12.58
C GLY A 274 -7.57 12.31 11.62
N ALA A 275 -8.07 12.33 10.39
CA ALA A 275 -7.61 11.44 9.33
C ALA A 275 -6.91 12.20 8.20
N TYR A 276 -5.80 11.65 7.72
CA TYR A 276 -4.87 12.26 6.79
C TYR A 276 -4.49 11.27 5.69
N THR A 277 -4.42 11.75 4.46
CA THR A 277 -3.60 11.12 3.41
C THR A 277 -2.15 11.61 3.54
N MET A 278 -1.20 10.91 2.92
CA MET A 278 0.22 11.36 2.94
C MET A 278 0.45 12.75 2.33
N VAL A 279 -0.43 13.20 1.43
CA VAL A 279 -0.35 14.55 0.82
C VAL A 279 -0.56 15.66 1.86
N GLU A 280 -1.26 15.34 2.95
CA GLU A 280 -1.60 16.27 4.02
C GLU A 280 -0.56 16.29 5.15
N ILE A 281 0.48 15.45 5.04
CA ILE A 281 1.52 15.28 6.04
C ILE A 281 2.83 15.91 5.54
N PRO A 282 3.49 16.77 6.33
CA PRO A 282 4.84 17.22 6.01
C PRO A 282 5.79 16.01 5.85
N VAL A 283 6.50 15.90 4.71
CA VAL A 283 7.38 14.75 4.44
C VAL A 283 8.48 14.55 5.49
N LEU A 284 8.85 15.61 6.21
CA LEU A 284 9.81 15.56 7.31
C LEU A 284 9.28 14.78 8.52
N ASP A 285 7.96 14.71 8.71
CA ASP A 285 7.33 13.98 9.82
C ASP A 285 7.48 12.47 9.67
N LEU A 286 7.69 11.99 8.45
CA LEU A 286 7.95 10.59 8.11
C LEU A 286 9.32 10.11 8.62
N LEU A 287 10.24 11.01 8.96
CA LEU A 287 11.62 10.69 9.34
C LEU A 287 11.81 10.63 10.88
N PRO A 288 12.67 9.70 11.37
CA PRO A 288 12.94 9.53 12.81
C PRO A 288 13.79 10.65 13.39
N GLY A 289 13.72 10.84 14.70
CA GLY A 289 14.59 11.77 15.41
C GLY A 289 14.25 13.25 15.16
N ASN A 290 15.28 14.09 15.26
CA ASN A 290 15.10 15.53 15.35
C ASN A 290 14.93 16.22 13.99
N LYS A 291 14.02 17.20 13.93
CA LYS A 291 13.66 17.95 12.73
C LYS A 291 14.85 18.73 12.15
N GLU A 292 15.60 19.44 12.97
CA GLU A 292 16.70 20.31 12.55
C GLU A 292 17.85 19.52 11.92
N ALA A 293 18.08 18.29 12.39
CA ALA A 293 19.10 17.41 11.82
C ALA A 293 18.79 17.04 10.37
N TRP A 294 17.52 16.82 10.05
CA TRP A 294 17.08 16.56 8.69
C TRP A 294 17.07 17.80 7.82
N ILE A 295 16.68 18.96 8.36
CA ILE A 295 16.78 20.23 7.64
C ILE A 295 18.24 20.46 7.24
N SER A 296 19.19 20.37 8.19
CA SER A 296 20.61 20.56 7.91
C SER A 296 21.19 19.57 6.89
N LYS A 297 20.57 18.40 6.72
CA LYS A 297 21.06 17.35 5.81
C LYS A 297 20.44 17.42 4.42
N LEU A 298 19.17 17.85 4.31
CA LEU A 298 18.36 17.71 3.10
C LEU A 298 18.01 19.06 2.43
N VAL A 299 18.27 20.18 3.09
CA VAL A 299 18.04 21.56 2.59
C VAL A 299 19.37 22.30 2.58
#